data_AF-A0A4R0SSQ5-F1
#
_entry.id   AF-A0A4R0SSQ5-F1
#
_cell.length_a   1.000
_cell.length_b   1.000
_cell.length_c   1.000
_cell.angle_alpha   90.00
_cell.angle_beta   90.00
_cell.angle_gamma   90.00
#
_symmetry.space_group_name_H-M   'P 1'
#
loop_
_entity.id
_entity.type
_entity.pdbx_description
1 polymer ?
#
loop_
_entity_poly.entity_id
_entity_poly.type
_entity_poly.pdbx_seq_one_letter_code
_entity_poly.pdbx_strand_id
1 'polypeptide(L)'
;MLAKAGRDGLPTRDYTGHVMEVVYPQENVETDRDIAFVDHLDVVPADDGWTHDAFDPQVIGDIVIGRGSLDNKGVALTSYFLLRFFKEHDHRFRHRVRILFGGSEEIALNDIKWFVANIGAPYQAIVTDGPFPVNNIQKGLLDVDVELPVGPQLPNGQKTHMAPAWVSIARMRKADRLPPMVA
;
A
#
# COMPACT_ATOMS: atom_id res chain seq x y z
N MET A 1 -9.30 -10.74 -1.26
CA MET A 1 -8.23 -11.45 -0.52
C MET A 1 -8.78 -12.36 0.58
N LEU A 2 -9.57 -11.85 1.54
CA LEU A 2 -10.04 -12.62 2.71
C LEU A 2 -10.75 -13.94 2.37
N ALA A 3 -11.67 -13.94 1.39
CA ALA A 3 -12.36 -15.16 0.97
C ALA A 3 -11.40 -16.25 0.45
N LYS A 4 -10.29 -15.87 -0.19
CA LYS A 4 -9.25 -16.81 -0.64
C LYS A 4 -8.49 -17.39 0.55
N ALA A 5 -8.07 -16.53 1.48
CA ALA A 5 -7.39 -16.94 2.71
C ALA A 5 -8.25 -17.90 3.54
N GLY A 6 -9.54 -17.60 3.72
CA GLY A 6 -10.47 -18.47 4.44
C GLY A 6 -10.63 -19.85 3.79
N ARG A 7 -10.72 -19.93 2.45
CA ARG A 7 -10.74 -21.22 1.72
C ARG A 7 -9.45 -22.02 1.90
N ASP A 8 -8.31 -21.34 1.93
CA ASP A 8 -7.01 -21.98 2.16
C ASP A 8 -6.76 -22.23 3.67
N GLY A 9 -7.77 -22.00 4.54
CA GLY A 9 -7.74 -22.26 5.97
C GLY A 9 -6.79 -21.35 6.76
N LEU A 10 -6.59 -20.12 6.29
CA LEU A 10 -5.86 -19.07 6.99
C LEU A 10 -6.89 -18.19 7.73
N PRO A 11 -6.75 -17.98 9.06
CA PRO A 11 -7.62 -17.07 9.80
C PRO A 11 -7.59 -15.65 9.22
N THR A 12 -8.75 -15.02 9.15
CA THR A 12 -8.93 -13.68 8.58
C THR A 12 -9.66 -12.76 9.52
N ARG A 13 -9.37 -11.46 9.44
CA ARG A 13 -10.17 -10.41 10.10
C ARG A 13 -10.35 -9.22 9.16
N ASP A 14 -11.47 -8.53 9.34
CA ASP A 14 -11.76 -7.25 8.71
C ASP A 14 -11.93 -6.19 9.80
N TYR A 15 -11.07 -5.18 9.77
CA TYR A 15 -11.10 -4.07 10.69
C TYR A 15 -11.97 -2.95 10.12
N THR A 16 -13.28 -3.20 10.09
CA THR A 16 -14.34 -2.26 9.65
C THR A 16 -14.10 -1.65 8.26
N GLY A 17 -13.48 -2.41 7.36
CA GLY A 17 -13.13 -1.97 6.01
C GLY A 17 -11.87 -1.12 5.91
N HIS A 18 -11.17 -0.83 7.01
CA HIS A 18 -9.91 -0.08 6.99
C HIS A 18 -8.74 -0.98 6.64
N VAL A 19 -8.59 -2.11 7.33
CA VAL A 19 -7.50 -3.08 7.10
C VAL A 19 -8.06 -4.48 7.08
N MET A 20 -7.62 -5.27 6.11
CA MET A 20 -7.88 -6.70 6.05
C MET A 20 -6.67 -7.45 6.58
N GLU A 21 -6.87 -8.39 7.50
CA GLU A 21 -5.79 -9.19 8.11
C GLU A 21 -5.90 -10.65 7.70
N VAL A 22 -4.75 -11.26 7.40
CA VAL A 22 -4.57 -12.72 7.26
C VAL A 22 -3.51 -13.16 8.26
N VAL A 23 -3.83 -14.15 9.09
CA VAL A 23 -2.95 -14.62 10.17
C VAL A 23 -2.44 -16.02 9.88
N TYR A 24 -1.19 -16.30 10.22
CA TYR A 24 -0.66 -17.65 10.22
C TYR A 24 -1.36 -18.52 11.29
N PRO A 25 -1.88 -19.72 10.97
CA PRO A 25 -2.73 -20.50 11.86
C PRO A 25 -1.90 -21.24 12.91
N GLN A 26 -1.47 -20.51 13.95
CA GLN A 26 -0.71 -21.04 15.06
C GLN A 26 -1.24 -20.48 16.38
N GLU A 27 -1.63 -21.37 17.29
CA GLU A 27 -2.19 -21.00 18.59
C GLU A 27 -1.10 -20.57 19.58
N ASN A 28 -0.02 -21.36 19.67
CA ASN A 28 1.06 -21.14 20.63
C ASN A 28 2.29 -20.54 19.95
N VAL A 29 2.62 -19.30 20.29
CA VAL A 29 3.86 -18.61 19.89
C VAL A 29 4.77 -18.44 21.11
N GLU A 30 6.08 -18.38 20.90
CA GLU A 30 7.06 -18.24 21.99
C GLU A 30 7.05 -16.82 22.60
N THR A 31 6.53 -15.83 21.87
CA THR A 31 6.47 -14.43 22.29
C THR A 31 5.19 -13.75 21.81
N ASP A 32 4.76 -12.74 22.56
CA ASP A 32 3.68 -11.82 22.22
C ASP A 32 4.02 -10.82 21.10
N ARG A 33 5.31 -10.69 20.75
CA ARG A 33 5.81 -9.82 19.67
C ARG A 33 5.47 -10.39 18.31
N ASP A 34 4.70 -9.66 17.52
CA ASP A 34 4.26 -10.06 16.20
C ASP A 34 5.12 -9.46 15.07
N ILE A 35 5.15 -10.16 13.94
CA ILE A 35 5.74 -9.70 12.69
C ILE A 35 4.61 -9.58 11.66
N ALA A 36 4.44 -8.39 11.11
CA ALA A 36 3.44 -8.12 10.09
C ALA A 36 4.11 -7.79 8.75
N PHE A 37 3.68 -8.47 7.68
CA PHE A 37 3.85 -7.97 6.32
C PHE A 37 2.76 -6.92 6.07
N VAL A 38 3.13 -5.78 5.49
CA VAL A 38 2.20 -4.69 5.20
C VAL A 38 2.21 -4.47 3.69
N ASP A 39 1.06 -4.75 3.09
CA ASP A 39 0.77 -4.64 1.67
C ASP A 39 -0.45 -3.72 1.48
N HIS A 40 -0.71 -3.25 0.26
CA HIS A 40 -1.95 -2.54 -0.06
C HIS A 40 -2.62 -3.07 -1.33
N LEU A 41 -3.93 -2.84 -1.42
CA LEU A 41 -4.78 -3.38 -2.49
C LEU A 41 -5.50 -2.30 -3.29
N ASP A 42 -5.48 -1.04 -2.82
CA ASP A 42 -5.79 0.11 -3.66
C ASP A 42 -4.71 0.31 -4.72
N VAL A 43 -5.07 1.07 -5.74
CA VAL A 43 -4.25 1.31 -6.91
C VAL A 43 -4.52 2.72 -7.41
N VAL A 44 -3.52 3.38 -8.00
CA VAL A 44 -3.78 4.62 -8.75
C VAL A 44 -4.70 4.41 -9.97
N PRO A 45 -5.37 5.47 -10.45
CA PRO A 45 -6.15 5.41 -11.70
C PRO A 45 -5.34 4.92 -12.91
N ALA A 46 -6.05 4.37 -13.89
CA ALA A 46 -5.51 4.14 -15.24
C ALA A 46 -5.72 5.39 -16.11
N ASP A 47 -4.80 5.63 -17.03
CA ASP A 47 -4.88 6.70 -18.03
C ASP A 47 -5.05 6.12 -19.45
N ASP A 48 -5.08 6.98 -20.46
CA ASP A 48 -5.23 6.57 -21.86
C ASP A 48 -3.96 5.92 -22.46
N GLY A 49 -2.86 5.84 -21.70
CA GLY A 49 -1.56 5.36 -22.19
C GLY A 49 -1.40 3.84 -22.24
N TRP A 50 -2.42 3.10 -21.79
CA TRP A 50 -2.36 1.64 -21.71
C TRP A 50 -2.48 0.97 -23.08
N THR A 51 -1.60 0.00 -23.35
CA THR A 51 -1.63 -0.82 -24.58
C THR A 51 -2.60 -2.00 -24.49
N HIS A 52 -3.03 -2.34 -23.28
CA HIS A 52 -3.96 -3.42 -22.93
C HIS A 52 -4.89 -2.89 -21.83
N ASP A 53 -6.08 -3.46 -21.65
CA ASP A 53 -6.97 -3.00 -20.58
C ASP A 53 -6.29 -3.13 -19.20
N ALA A 54 -6.18 -2.01 -18.48
CA ALA A 54 -5.50 -1.93 -17.20
C ALA A 54 -6.11 -2.84 -16.13
N PHE A 55 -7.40 -3.15 -16.24
CA PHE A 55 -8.16 -3.94 -15.26
C PHE A 55 -8.56 -5.33 -15.77
N ASP A 56 -8.12 -5.71 -16.96
CA ASP A 56 -8.18 -7.08 -17.48
C ASP A 56 -6.77 -7.65 -17.64
N PRO A 57 -6.17 -8.18 -16.56
CA PRO A 57 -4.75 -8.51 -16.54
C PRO A 57 -4.38 -9.59 -17.56
N GLN A 58 -3.34 -9.34 -18.36
CA GLN A 58 -2.85 -10.23 -19.40
C GLN A 58 -1.48 -10.81 -19.03
N VAL A 59 -1.25 -12.09 -19.35
CA VAL A 59 0.08 -12.71 -19.28
C VAL A 59 0.68 -12.70 -20.68
N ILE A 60 1.80 -12.02 -20.85
CA ILE A 60 2.48 -11.87 -22.15
C ILE A 60 3.92 -12.32 -21.98
N GLY A 61 4.23 -13.54 -22.46
CA GLY A 61 5.50 -14.18 -22.14
C GLY A 61 5.62 -14.35 -20.62
N ASP A 62 6.69 -13.79 -20.05
CA ASP A 62 7.00 -13.91 -18.61
C ASP A 62 6.52 -12.70 -17.79
N ILE A 63 5.80 -11.76 -18.40
CA ILE A 63 5.29 -10.57 -17.71
C ILE A 63 3.77 -10.62 -17.55
N VAL A 64 3.30 -10.06 -16.44
CA VAL A 64 1.88 -9.79 -16.21
C VAL A 64 1.66 -8.30 -16.40
N ILE A 65 0.80 -7.93 -17.36
CA ILE A 65 0.39 -6.54 -17.59
C ILE A 65 -0.98 -6.34 -16.94
N GLY A 66 -1.06 -5.38 -16.02
CA GLY A 66 -2.29 -4.97 -15.36
C GLY A 66 -2.02 -3.99 -14.22
N ARG A 67 -2.95 -3.09 -13.94
CA ARG A 67 -2.86 -2.16 -12.81
C ARG A 67 -2.89 -2.93 -11.50
N GLY A 68 -1.92 -2.68 -10.63
CA GLY A 68 -1.76 -3.46 -9.41
C GLY A 68 -0.75 -4.60 -9.53
N SER A 69 -0.29 -4.95 -10.74
CA SER A 69 0.58 -6.14 -10.94
C SER A 69 1.89 -6.04 -10.17
N LEU A 70 2.60 -4.92 -10.29
CA LEU A 70 3.82 -4.63 -9.52
C LEU A 70 3.49 -3.97 -8.19
N ASP A 71 2.75 -2.88 -8.26
CA ASP A 71 2.38 -2.01 -7.14
C ASP A 71 0.86 -2.09 -6.91
N ASN A 72 0.38 -2.87 -5.95
CA ASN A 72 1.11 -3.78 -5.05
C ASN A 72 0.49 -5.19 -4.97
N LYS A 73 -0.56 -5.46 -5.74
CA LYS A 73 -1.35 -6.71 -5.66
C LYS A 73 -0.53 -7.96 -5.98
N GLY A 74 0.44 -7.90 -6.90
CA GLY A 74 1.32 -9.05 -7.18
C GLY A 74 2.24 -9.38 -6.01
N VAL A 75 2.77 -8.35 -5.34
CA VAL A 75 3.59 -8.54 -4.15
C VAL A 75 2.74 -8.99 -2.96
N ALA A 76 1.55 -8.42 -2.78
CA ALA A 76 0.56 -8.85 -1.80
C ALA A 76 0.19 -10.34 -1.93
N LEU A 77 0.07 -10.84 -3.17
CA LEU A 77 -0.09 -12.26 -3.44
C LEU A 77 1.14 -13.08 -3.06
N THR A 78 2.35 -12.54 -3.26
CA THR A 78 3.59 -13.20 -2.84
C THR A 78 3.66 -13.35 -1.32
N SER A 79 3.37 -12.30 -0.56
CA SER A 79 3.24 -12.34 0.91
C SER A 79 2.22 -13.41 1.34
N TYR A 80 1.06 -13.46 0.66
CA TYR A 80 0.03 -14.46 0.92
C TYR A 80 0.53 -15.89 0.68
N PHE A 81 1.16 -16.15 -0.47
CA PHE A 81 1.66 -17.47 -0.81
C PHE A 81 2.83 -17.89 0.08
N LEU A 82 3.62 -16.95 0.62
CA LEU A 82 4.63 -17.24 1.62
C LEU A 82 4.04 -17.84 2.90
N LEU A 83 2.99 -17.21 3.46
CA LEU A 83 2.29 -17.75 4.63
C LEU A 83 1.68 -19.12 4.34
N ARG A 84 1.11 -19.28 3.16
CA ARG A 84 0.53 -20.56 2.73
C ARG A 84 1.60 -21.65 2.59
N PHE A 85 2.74 -21.35 1.98
CA PHE A 85 3.87 -22.27 1.84
C PHE A 85 4.34 -22.80 3.19
N PHE A 86 4.56 -21.91 4.16
CA PHE A 86 4.96 -22.33 5.51
C PHE A 86 3.91 -23.18 6.21
N LYS A 87 2.62 -22.87 6.00
CA LYS A 87 1.51 -23.65 6.55
C LYS A 87 1.50 -25.06 5.95
N GLU A 88 1.64 -25.17 4.63
CA GLU A 88 1.67 -26.45 3.91
C GLU A 88 2.90 -27.30 4.27
N HIS A 89 3.89 -26.74 4.95
CA HIS A 89 5.10 -27.43 5.42
C HIS A 89 5.18 -27.52 6.95
N ASP A 90 4.05 -27.30 7.64
CA ASP A 90 3.91 -27.43 9.09
C ASP A 90 4.95 -26.62 9.89
N HIS A 91 5.42 -25.50 9.33
CA HIS A 91 6.42 -24.67 9.99
C HIS A 91 5.87 -24.07 11.28
N ARG A 92 6.75 -23.86 12.26
CA ARG A 92 6.42 -23.25 13.55
C ARG A 92 7.25 -21.99 13.73
N PHE A 93 6.58 -20.85 13.77
CA PHE A 93 7.24 -19.57 14.01
C PHE A 93 7.37 -19.30 15.50
N ARG A 94 8.45 -18.63 15.91
CA ARG A 94 8.58 -18.09 17.27
C ARG A 94 7.60 -16.94 17.54
N HIS A 95 7.40 -16.10 16.53
CA HIS A 95 6.54 -14.93 16.55
C HIS A 95 5.17 -15.23 15.93
N ARG A 96 4.16 -14.44 16.29
CA ARG A 96 2.93 -14.39 15.50
C ARG A 96 3.22 -13.71 14.17
N VAL A 97 2.92 -14.39 13.06
CA VAL A 97 3.10 -13.85 11.70
C VAL A 97 1.74 -13.53 11.08
N ARG A 98 1.62 -12.35 10.48
CA ARG A 98 0.39 -11.88 9.84
C ARG A 98 0.68 -11.01 8.63
N ILE A 99 -0.32 -10.81 7.79
CA ILE A 99 -0.32 -9.86 6.69
C ILE A 99 -1.44 -8.86 6.93
N LEU A 100 -1.15 -7.58 6.77
CA LEU A 100 -2.10 -6.48 6.80
C LEU A 100 -2.21 -5.92 5.39
N PHE A 101 -3.44 -5.86 4.87
CA PHE A 101 -3.74 -5.25 3.59
C PHE A 101 -4.47 -3.93 3.81
N GLY A 102 -3.82 -2.84 3.41
CA GLY A 102 -4.42 -1.52 3.28
C GLY A 102 -5.26 -1.36 2.00
N GLY A 103 -6.03 -0.28 1.94
CA GLY A 103 -6.78 0.17 0.78
C GLY A 103 -6.79 1.70 0.61
N SER A 104 -5.84 2.42 1.21
CA SER A 104 -5.70 3.88 1.10
C SER A 104 -4.23 4.33 1.06
N GLU A 105 -3.30 3.45 0.72
CA GLU A 105 -1.86 3.73 0.66
C GLU A 105 -1.60 4.90 -0.32
N GLU A 106 -2.14 4.77 -1.54
CA GLU A 106 -1.84 5.58 -2.73
C GLU A 106 -2.31 7.05 -2.64
N ILE A 107 -2.95 7.39 -1.52
CA ILE A 107 -3.54 8.70 -1.28
C ILE A 107 -2.97 9.29 0.01
N ALA A 108 -3.14 8.60 1.14
CA ALA A 108 -2.88 9.21 2.44
C ALA A 108 -2.69 8.25 3.62
N LEU A 109 -2.64 6.93 3.39
CA LEU A 109 -2.45 5.91 4.44
C LEU A 109 -3.51 5.98 5.55
N ASN A 110 -4.75 6.38 5.23
CA ASN A 110 -5.78 6.59 6.27
C ASN A 110 -6.17 5.28 6.98
N ASP A 111 -6.08 4.17 6.27
CA ASP A 111 -6.29 2.80 6.74
C ASP A 111 -5.32 2.40 7.86
N ILE A 112 -4.01 2.43 7.60
CA ILE A 112 -2.99 1.97 8.54
C ILE A 112 -2.84 2.97 9.69
N LYS A 113 -3.05 4.27 9.44
CA LYS A 113 -3.15 5.29 10.50
C LYS A 113 -4.29 4.98 11.46
N TRP A 114 -5.46 4.63 10.92
CA TRP A 114 -6.60 4.21 11.73
C TRP A 114 -6.27 2.93 12.50
N PHE A 115 -5.67 1.94 11.83
CA PHE A 115 -5.33 0.65 12.44
C PHE A 115 -4.37 0.81 13.62
N VAL A 116 -3.29 1.58 13.45
CA VAL A 116 -2.33 1.84 14.53
C VAL A 116 -2.99 2.57 15.70
N ALA A 117 -3.87 3.54 15.44
CA ALA A 117 -4.55 4.29 16.48
C ALA A 117 -5.59 3.46 17.28
N ASN A 118 -6.24 2.48 16.65
CA ASN A 118 -7.35 1.73 17.26
C ASN A 118 -6.99 0.32 17.72
N ILE A 119 -6.05 -0.33 17.04
CA ILE A 119 -5.65 -1.72 17.27
C ILE A 119 -4.23 -1.82 17.82
N GLY A 120 -3.34 -0.91 17.40
CA GLY A 120 -1.93 -0.89 17.76
C GLY A 120 -1.01 -1.33 16.62
N ALA A 121 0.19 -0.77 16.59
CA ALA A 121 1.22 -1.14 15.64
C ALA A 121 1.76 -2.56 15.93
N PRO A 122 2.13 -3.33 14.89
CA PRO A 122 2.88 -4.57 15.09
C PRO A 122 4.25 -4.28 15.72
N TYR A 123 4.82 -5.26 16.43
CA TYR A 123 6.17 -5.15 16.99
C TYR A 123 7.21 -4.92 15.88
N GLN A 124 7.10 -5.66 14.77
CA GLN A 124 7.87 -5.43 13.57
C GLN A 124 6.96 -5.42 12.33
N ALA A 125 7.07 -4.37 11.52
CA ALA A 125 6.47 -4.31 10.19
C ALA A 125 7.54 -4.53 9.11
N ILE A 126 7.19 -5.31 8.09
CA ILE A 126 7.92 -5.44 6.83
C ILE A 126 6.99 -4.92 5.75
N VAL A 127 7.26 -3.72 5.25
CA VAL A 127 6.53 -3.16 4.11
C VAL A 127 7.12 -3.77 2.86
N THR A 128 6.29 -4.52 2.14
CA THR A 128 6.69 -5.28 0.94
C THR A 128 6.58 -4.45 -0.34
N ASP A 129 6.13 -3.21 -0.22
CA ASP A 129 6.07 -2.25 -1.31
C ASP A 129 7.38 -1.46 -1.48
N GLY A 130 8.41 -2.14 -1.98
CA GLY A 130 9.70 -1.51 -2.22
C GLY A 130 10.68 -2.42 -2.99
N PRO A 131 11.69 -1.84 -3.65
CA PRO A 131 12.66 -2.64 -4.39
C PRO A 131 13.63 -3.35 -3.44
N PHE A 132 14.10 -4.52 -3.86
CA PHE A 132 15.24 -5.21 -3.26
C PHE A 132 16.53 -4.37 -3.35
N PRO A 133 17.52 -4.58 -2.46
CA PRO A 133 17.61 -5.67 -1.47
C PRO A 133 16.79 -5.44 -0.19
N VAL A 134 16.99 -4.32 0.50
CA VAL A 134 16.20 -3.87 1.65
C VAL A 134 16.21 -2.35 1.62
N ASN A 135 15.05 -1.74 1.83
CA ASN A 135 14.95 -0.32 2.05
C ASN A 135 14.52 -0.08 3.51
N ASN A 136 15.40 0.55 4.29
CA ASN A 136 15.14 0.89 5.69
C ASN A 136 14.77 2.37 5.90
N ILE A 137 14.80 3.20 4.84
CA ILE A 137 14.54 4.63 4.91
C ILE A 137 13.88 5.13 3.62
N GLN A 138 12.68 5.69 3.72
CA GLN A 138 12.07 6.47 2.65
C GLN A 138 12.27 7.97 2.92
N LYS A 139 12.43 8.76 1.86
CA LYS A 139 12.44 10.23 1.97
C LYS A 139 11.06 10.70 2.44
N GLY A 140 11.02 11.83 3.15
CA GLY A 140 9.76 12.52 3.39
C GLY A 140 9.12 12.96 2.07
N LEU A 141 7.81 12.81 1.97
CA LEU A 141 7.01 13.32 0.86
C LEU A 141 6.55 14.74 1.21
N LEU A 142 6.73 15.68 0.28
CA LEU A 142 6.30 17.07 0.37
C LEU A 142 5.57 17.43 -0.92
N ASP A 143 4.27 17.65 -0.81
CA ASP A 143 3.44 18.18 -1.88
C ASP A 143 3.11 19.66 -1.59
N VAL A 144 3.27 20.51 -2.59
CA VAL A 144 3.06 21.96 -2.46
C VAL A 144 2.08 22.43 -3.53
N ASP A 145 0.97 23.00 -3.07
CA ASP A 145 0.06 23.78 -3.92
C ASP A 145 0.61 25.19 -4.10
N VAL A 146 0.77 25.63 -5.36
CA VAL A 146 1.22 26.99 -5.69
C VAL A 146 0.16 27.69 -6.54
N GLU A 147 -0.47 28.69 -5.94
CA GLU A 147 -1.38 29.61 -6.63
C GLU A 147 -0.66 30.93 -6.90
N LEU A 148 -0.64 31.36 -8.16
CA LEU A 148 -0.08 32.65 -8.57
C LEU A 148 -1.15 33.46 -9.29
N PRO A 149 -1.28 34.77 -9.00
CA PRO A 149 -2.14 35.65 -9.79
C PRO A 149 -1.64 35.65 -11.23
N VAL A 150 -2.46 35.15 -12.16
CA VAL A 150 -2.29 35.48 -13.57
C VAL A 150 -2.75 36.92 -13.73
N GLY A 151 -1.94 37.76 -14.39
CA GLY A 151 -2.29 39.16 -14.64
C GLY A 151 -3.64 39.32 -15.36
N PRO A 152 -4.15 40.55 -15.52
CA PRO A 152 -5.43 40.79 -16.18
C PRO A 152 -5.52 40.06 -17.53
N GLN A 153 -6.63 39.35 -17.73
CA GLN A 153 -6.93 38.61 -18.97
C GLN A 153 -7.00 39.62 -20.13
N LEU A 154 -6.06 39.53 -21.08
CA LEU A 154 -5.98 40.50 -22.18
C LEU A 154 -7.23 40.38 -23.08
N PRO A 155 -7.86 41.50 -23.52
CA PRO A 155 -9.17 41.47 -24.18
C PRO A 155 -9.23 40.79 -25.57
N ASN A 156 -8.11 40.33 -26.12
CA ASN A 156 -8.04 39.87 -27.49
C ASN A 156 -7.51 38.43 -27.51
N GLY A 157 -8.43 37.48 -27.66
CA GLY A 157 -8.11 36.08 -27.89
C GLY A 157 -7.32 35.89 -29.19
N GLN A 158 -5.99 35.90 -29.10
CA GLN A 158 -5.11 35.30 -30.09
C GLN A 158 -3.98 34.54 -29.38
N LYS A 159 -4.23 33.23 -29.26
CA LYS A 159 -3.33 32.07 -29.23
C LYS A 159 -1.85 32.33 -28.91
N THR A 160 -1.31 31.63 -27.92
CA THR A 160 -0.49 30.40 -28.10
C THR A 160 0.05 29.96 -26.75
N HIS A 161 -0.02 28.67 -26.45
CA HIS A 161 0.76 27.92 -25.46
C HIS A 161 1.05 28.63 -24.13
N MET A 162 0.40 28.22 -23.03
CA MET A 162 0.98 28.05 -21.68
C MET A 162 -0.14 27.96 -20.63
N ALA A 163 -0.09 26.87 -19.87
CA ALA A 163 -0.83 26.55 -18.63
C ALA A 163 -2.37 26.52 -18.67
N PRO A 164 -3.02 25.39 -18.28
CA PRO A 164 -4.46 25.39 -18.04
C PRO A 164 -4.82 26.39 -16.93
N ALA A 165 -6.03 26.96 -16.99
CA ALA A 165 -6.55 27.94 -16.04
C ALA A 165 -6.70 27.41 -14.59
N TRP A 166 -6.47 26.11 -14.37
CA TRP A 166 -6.45 25.48 -13.06
C TRP A 166 -5.43 24.34 -13.10
N VAL A 167 -4.45 24.35 -12.19
CA VAL A 167 -3.69 23.17 -11.77
C VAL A 167 -4.08 22.96 -10.31
N SER A 168 -4.72 21.83 -10.01
CA SER A 168 -4.96 21.40 -8.63
C SER A 168 -4.27 20.05 -8.44
N ILE A 169 -3.33 19.95 -7.50
CA ILE A 169 -2.79 18.68 -7.03
C ILE A 169 -2.98 18.65 -5.52
N ALA A 170 -4.07 18.01 -5.07
CA ALA A 170 -4.57 18.20 -3.73
C ALA A 170 -3.74 17.52 -2.61
N ARG A 171 -3.43 18.35 -1.59
CA ARG A 171 -3.52 18.11 -0.12
C ARG A 171 -2.28 17.61 0.65
N MET A 172 -1.86 18.37 1.67
CA MET A 172 -0.98 17.91 2.76
C MET A 172 -1.60 18.00 4.16
N ARG A 173 -1.33 16.96 4.98
CA ARG A 173 -1.38 16.97 6.45
C ARG A 173 0.05 16.92 6.99
N LYS A 174 0.37 17.78 7.94
CA LYS A 174 1.66 17.82 8.65
C LYS A 174 1.87 16.51 9.42
N ALA A 175 2.96 15.80 9.16
CA ALA A 175 3.40 14.71 10.03
C ALA A 175 4.07 15.32 11.29
N ASP A 176 3.65 14.88 12.47
CA ASP A 176 4.33 15.24 13.71
C ASP A 176 5.73 14.62 13.74
N ARG A 177 6.72 15.38 14.24
CA ARG A 177 8.10 14.92 14.37
C ARG A 177 8.14 13.66 15.24
N LEU A 178 8.73 12.59 14.71
CA LEU A 178 9.17 11.48 15.56
C LEU A 178 10.23 12.01 16.55
N PRO A 179 10.16 11.64 17.84
CA PRO A 179 11.21 11.97 18.79
C PRO A 179 12.53 11.31 18.36
N PRO A 180 13.68 11.94 18.65
CA PRO A 180 14.98 11.37 18.30
C PRO A 180 15.16 10.01 18.98
N MET A 181 15.61 9.01 18.23
CA MET A 181 16.04 7.74 18.80
C MET A 181 17.23 8.02 19.72
N VAL A 182 17.09 7.68 21.00
CA VAL A 182 18.19 7.64 21.96
C VAL A 182 19.02 6.40 21.61
N ALA A 183 20.34 6.60 21.46
CA ALA A 183 21.33 5.56 21.19
C ALA A 183 21.51 4.60 22.38
#